data_AF-A0A965UTM0-F1
#
_entry.id   AF-A0A965UTM0-F1
#
_cell.length_a   1.000
_cell.length_b   1.000
_cell.length_c   1.000
_cell.angle_alpha   90.00
_cell.angle_beta   90.00
_cell.angle_gamma   90.00
#
_symmetry.space_group_name_H-M   'P 1'
#
loop_
_entity.id
_entity.type
_entity.pdbx_description
1 polymer ?
#
loop_
_entity_poly.entity_id
_entity_poly.type
_entity_poly.pdbx_seq_one_letter_code
_entity_poly.pdbx_strand_id
1 'polypeptide(L)'
;MKLELINGDCLDKLKELEDNSIDSIVTDPPYGLSFMGKKWDYDVPSVDIWKECLRVLKPGGHLLSFAGSRTYHRMAVRIEDAGFEIR
;
A
#
# COMPACT_ATOMS: atom_id res chain seq x y z
N MET A 1 19.45 -13.86 7.05
CA MET A 1 18.30 -13.31 6.31
C MET A 1 17.07 -14.11 6.71
N LYS A 2 16.07 -13.48 7.34
CA LYS A 2 14.81 -14.13 7.71
C LYS A 2 13.80 -13.78 6.62
N LEU A 3 13.15 -14.79 6.04
CA LEU A 3 12.07 -14.63 5.07
C LEU A 3 10.78 -15.12 5.71
N GLU A 4 9.70 -14.35 5.57
CA GLU A 4 8.39 -14.69 6.08
C GLU A 4 7.35 -14.39 5.00
N LEU A 5 6.47 -15.35 4.73
CA LEU A 5 5.37 -15.21 3.78
C LEU A 5 4.05 -15.28 4.54
N ILE A 6 3.29 -14.19 4.48
CA ILE A 6 2.03 -14.05 5.19
C ILE A 6 0.89 -14.20 4.18
N ASN A 7 0.01 -15.18 4.40
CA ASN A 7 -1.17 -15.37 3.56
C ASN A 7 -2.40 -14.72 4.22
N GLY A 8 -3.02 -13.76 3.53
CA GLY A 8 -4.21 -13.07 4.01
C GLY A 8 -4.50 -11.78 3.22
N ASP A 9 -5.60 -11.12 3.57
CA ASP A 9 -5.87 -9.76 3.11
C ASP A 9 -4.83 -8.80 3.72
N CYS A 10 -4.25 -7.93 2.90
CA CYS A 10 -3.16 -7.07 3.34
C CYS A 10 -3.58 -6.08 4.45
N LEU A 11 -4.83 -5.59 4.43
CA LEU A 11 -5.30 -4.64 5.44
C LEU A 11 -5.38 -5.32 6.81
N ASP A 12 -5.88 -6.56 6.85
CA ASP A 12 -5.95 -7.33 8.09
C ASP A 12 -4.57 -7.72 8.59
N LYS A 13 -3.66 -8.09 7.68
CA LYS A 13 -2.29 -8.47 8.04
C LYS A 13 -1.42 -7.31 8.47
N LEU A 14 -1.60 -6.12 7.90
CA LEU A 14 -0.89 -4.92 8.37
C LEU A 14 -1.26 -4.59 9.82
N LYS A 15 -2.54 -4.73 10.21
CA LYS A 15 -3.02 -4.50 11.59
C LYS A 15 -2.39 -5.43 12.64
N GLU A 16 -1.90 -6.60 12.22
CA GLU A 16 -1.21 -7.55 13.09
C GLU A 16 0.26 -7.15 13.35
N LEU A 17 0.83 -6.26 12.53
CA LEU A 17 2.22 -5.79 12.69
C LEU A 17 2.31 -4.65 13.69
N GLU A 18 3.42 -4.60 14.44
CA GLU A 18 3.72 -3.52 15.38
C GLU A 18 3.94 -2.17 14.67
N ASP A 19 3.59 -1.09 15.35
CA ASP A 19 3.90 0.28 14.91
C ASP A 19 5.41 0.46 14.71
N ASN A 20 5.83 1.24 13.71
CA ASN A 20 7.23 1.58 13.48
C ASN A 20 8.17 0.34 13.43
N SER A 21 7.72 -0.76 12.85
CA SER A 21 8.47 -2.03 12.78
C SER A 21 9.11 -2.27 11.41
N ILE A 22 8.66 -1.61 10.36
CA ILE A 22 9.08 -1.79 8.97
C ILE A 22 9.99 -0.65 8.52
N ASP A 23 11.13 -0.97 7.91
CA ASP A 23 12.09 0.02 7.43
C ASP A 23 11.71 0.61 6.05
N SER A 24 11.12 -0.20 5.18
CA SER A 24 10.72 0.20 3.82
C SER A 24 9.60 -0.70 3.30
N ILE A 25 8.72 -0.11 2.50
CA ILE A 25 7.64 -0.82 1.80
C ILE A 25 7.86 -0.67 0.29
N VAL A 26 7.83 -1.79 -0.42
CA VAL A 26 7.80 -1.83 -1.89
C VAL A 26 6.58 -2.64 -2.29
N THR A 27 5.66 -2.04 -3.03
CA THR A 27 4.36 -2.66 -3.32
C THR A 27 3.90 -2.45 -4.75
N ASP A 28 3.29 -3.49 -5.29
CA ASP A 28 2.60 -3.51 -6.58
C ASP A 28 1.10 -3.77 -6.36
N PRO A 29 0.33 -2.75 -5.97
CA PRO A 29 -1.08 -2.90 -5.61
C PRO A 29 -1.98 -3.04 -6.84
N PRO A 30 -3.28 -3.35 -6.68
CA PRO A 30 -4.25 -3.21 -7.76
C PRO A 30 -4.27 -1.78 -8.34
N TYR A 31 -4.35 -1.67 -9.67
CA TYR A 31 -4.27 -0.41 -10.40
C TYR A 31 -5.64 0.15 -10.80
N GLY A 32 -6.72 -0.61 -10.62
CA GLY A 32 -8.05 -0.20 -11.07
C GLY A 32 -8.21 -0.29 -12.58
N LEU A 33 -7.56 -1.28 -13.22
CA LEU A 33 -7.61 -1.49 -14.67
C LEU A 33 -8.70 -2.48 -15.08
N SER A 34 -9.47 -3.02 -14.13
CA SER A 34 -10.37 -4.16 -14.34
C SER A 34 -9.63 -5.34 -14.99
N PHE A 35 -8.39 -5.60 -14.53
CA PHE A 35 -7.52 -6.62 -15.10
C PHE A 35 -8.23 -7.98 -15.22
N MET A 36 -8.38 -8.45 -16.46
CA MET A 36 -9.11 -9.68 -16.81
C MET A 36 -10.54 -9.76 -16.26
N GLY A 37 -11.21 -8.61 -16.05
CA GLY A 37 -12.55 -8.53 -15.47
C GLY A 37 -12.61 -8.96 -14.00
N LYS A 38 -11.47 -9.02 -13.30
CA LYS A 38 -11.41 -9.44 -11.90
C LYS A 38 -11.76 -8.28 -10.97
N LYS A 39 -12.64 -8.55 -10.00
CA LYS A 39 -13.17 -7.55 -9.06
C LYS A 39 -12.08 -6.91 -8.17
N TRP A 40 -11.00 -7.64 -7.88
CA TRP A 40 -9.93 -7.13 -7.02
C TRP A 40 -9.15 -5.97 -7.66
N ASP A 41 -9.19 -5.83 -8.99
CA ASP A 41 -8.54 -4.73 -9.74
C ASP A 41 -9.54 -3.69 -10.26
N TYR A 42 -10.65 -3.50 -9.55
CA TYR A 42 -11.66 -2.55 -10.00
C TYR A 42 -11.30 -1.09 -9.67
N ASP A 43 -10.56 -0.87 -8.58
CA ASP A 43 -10.12 0.45 -8.13
C ASP A 43 -8.70 0.33 -7.51
N VAL A 44 -8.05 1.47 -7.28
CA VAL A 44 -6.81 1.53 -6.48
C VAL A 44 -7.12 1.24 -4.99
N PRO A 45 -6.15 0.90 -4.14
CA PRO A 45 -6.38 0.66 -2.71
C PRO A 45 -7.03 1.86 -2.00
N SER A 46 -7.78 1.59 -0.93
CA SER A 46 -8.38 2.65 -0.10
C SER A 46 -7.31 3.35 0.76
N VAL A 47 -7.65 4.53 1.27
CA VAL A 47 -6.81 5.31 2.19
C VAL A 47 -6.44 4.50 3.45
N ASP A 48 -7.32 3.62 3.92
CA ASP A 48 -7.08 2.84 5.14
C ASP A 48 -5.89 1.89 5.03
N ILE A 49 -5.64 1.30 3.85
CA ILE A 49 -4.45 0.47 3.62
C ILE A 49 -3.18 1.31 3.75
N TRP A 50 -3.17 2.50 3.15
CA TRP A 50 -2.03 3.41 3.21
C TRP A 50 -1.79 3.94 4.62
N LYS A 51 -2.85 4.19 5.41
CA LYS A 51 -2.70 4.56 6.83
C LYS A 51 -2.01 3.47 7.64
N GLU A 52 -2.37 2.22 7.41
CA GLU A 52 -1.69 1.09 8.05
C GLU A 52 -0.24 0.95 7.57
N CYS A 53 0.03 1.17 6.28
CA CYS A 53 1.41 1.25 5.78
C CYS A 53 2.23 2.34 6.47
N LEU A 54 1.64 3.52 6.69
CA LEU A 54 2.31 4.62 7.39
C LEU A 54 2.56 4.28 8.87
N ARG A 55 1.59 3.66 9.55
CA ARG A 55 1.70 3.25 10.96
C ARG A 55 2.85 2.27 11.20
N VAL A 56 2.99 1.27 10.32
CA VAL A 56 4.03 0.23 10.48
C VAL A 56 5.41 0.73 10.05
N LEU A 57 5.51 1.77 9.23
CA LEU A 57 6.79 2.34 8.82
C LEU A 57 7.46 3.06 9.99
N LYS A 58 8.77 2.85 10.15
CA LYS A 58 9.60 3.63 11.08
C LYS A 58 9.66 5.09 10.67
N PRO A 59 9.93 6.04 11.59
CA PRO A 59 10.18 7.42 11.23
C PRO A 59 11.32 7.54 10.20
N GLY A 60 11.05 8.19 9.06
CA GLY A 60 11.98 8.28 7.93
C GLY A 60 11.98 7.09 6.97
N GLY A 61 11.13 6.09 7.22
CA GLY A 61 10.87 4.98 6.30
C GLY A 61 10.20 5.46 5.01
N HIS A 62 10.39 4.69 3.93
CA HIS A 62 9.88 5.04 2.60
C HIS A 62 8.91 3.99 2.07
N LEU A 63 7.95 4.45 1.28
CA LEU A 63 7.04 3.61 0.51
C LEU A 63 7.27 3.87 -0.98
N LEU A 64 7.54 2.80 -1.72
CA LEU A 64 7.56 2.79 -3.18
C LEU A 64 6.36 1.99 -3.68
N SER A 65 5.39 2.68 -4.30
CA SER A 65 4.23 2.04 -4.94
C SER A 65 4.33 2.11 -6.44
N PHE A 66 4.10 0.99 -7.11
CA PHE A 66 3.79 0.99 -8.54
C PHE A 66 2.33 1.40 -8.77
N ALA A 67 2.04 1.92 -9.96
CA ALA A 67 0.70 2.35 -10.34
C ALA A 67 0.48 2.32 -11.86
N GLY A 68 -0.77 2.18 -12.27
CA GLY A 68 -1.18 2.30 -13.67
C GLY A 68 -1.12 3.75 -14.17
N SER A 69 -0.67 3.95 -15.41
CA SER A 69 -0.52 5.28 -16.02
C SER A 69 -1.79 6.14 -16.04
N ARG A 70 -2.98 5.51 -16.04
CA ARG A 70 -4.27 6.19 -16.03
C ARG A 70 -4.82 6.48 -14.64
N THR A 71 -4.36 5.78 -13.61
CA THR A 71 -4.91 5.82 -12.26
C THR A 71 -3.88 6.26 -11.22
N TYR A 72 -2.62 6.49 -11.60
CA TYR A 72 -1.54 6.92 -10.71
C TYR A 72 -1.89 8.15 -9.88
N HIS A 73 -2.61 9.12 -10.46
CA HIS A 73 -3.02 10.32 -9.75
C HIS A 73 -3.97 10.02 -8.59
N ARG A 74 -4.87 9.02 -8.74
CA ARG A 74 -5.74 8.57 -7.64
C ARG A 74 -4.95 7.82 -6.58
N MET A 75 -3.97 7.02 -7.01
CA MET A 75 -3.04 6.34 -6.11
C MET A 75 -2.28 7.37 -5.25
N ALA A 76 -1.68 8.38 -5.89
CA ALA A 76 -0.93 9.44 -5.24
C ALA A 76 -1.79 10.23 -4.25
N VAL A 77 -3.00 10.64 -4.65
CA VAL A 77 -3.95 11.33 -3.75
C VAL A 77 -4.28 10.48 -2.53
N ARG A 78 -4.57 9.18 -2.69
CA ARG A 78 -4.91 8.32 -1.55
C ARG A 78 -3.74 8.04 -0.62
N ILE A 79 -2.52 7.99 -1.16
CA ILE A 79 -1.28 7.90 -0.37
C ILE A 79 -1.05 9.20 0.40
N GLU A 80 -1.22 10.36 -0.23
CA GLU A 80 -1.14 11.68 0.41
C GLU A 80 -2.21 11.84 1.51
N ASP A 81 -3.47 11.47 1.24
CA ASP A 81 -4.59 11.51 2.19
C ASP A 81 -4.36 10.63 3.43
N ALA A 82 -3.48 9.61 3.32
CA ALA A 82 -3.08 8.78 4.45
C ALA A 82 -2.01 9.44 5.34
N GLY A 83 -1.40 10.54 4.88
CA GLY A 83 -0.40 11.32 5.61
C GLY A 83 1.03 11.20 5.08
N PHE A 84 1.25 10.56 3.93
CA PHE A 84 2.57 10.53 3.29
C PHE A 84 2.90 11.86 2.60
N GLU A 85 4.19 12.21 2.62
CA GLU A 85 4.74 13.25 1.74
C GLU A 85 5.14 12.62 0.40
N ILE A 86 4.57 13.11 -0.70
CA ILE A 86 4.89 12.63 -2.06
C ILE A 86 6.20 13.30 -2.55
N ARG A 87 7.12 12.51 -3.10
CA ARG A 87 8.46 12.95 -3.57
C ARG A 87 8.78 12.46 -4.97
#